data_AF-A0A9D8FDA4-F1
#
_entry.id   AF-A0A9D8FDA4-F1
#
_cell.length_a   1.000
_cell.length_b   1.000
_cell.length_c   1.000
_cell.angle_alpha   90.00
_cell.angle_beta   90.00
_cell.angle_gamma   90.00
#
_symmetry.space_group_name_H-M   'P 1'
#
loop_
_entity.id
_entity.type
_entity.pdbx_description
1 polymer ?
#
loop_
_entity_poly.entity_id
_entity_poly.type
_entity_poly.pdbx_seq_one_letter_code
_entity_poly.pdbx_strand_id
1 'polypeptide(L)'
;MNKTTLIIVSFLLLSSNVSMLNAAERWYSNEQIKQGEIVFKSICGTCHGQNAEATPNWRTTDANGKYPPPPLDGSAHAWHHSIDLLRKTVREGGIQLGGSMPAFEKVLSAQQIDQAIAYFQSKWSDEIYDRWSGKFETTTLPSLDDISKINKTPKVPSLTRLLKQRMGNKAKIGMPTKTELQGVWKINVNGQSIFLLNNGKHAMLGNLVNLETGAQQ
;
A
#
# COMPACT_ATOMS: atom_id res chain seq x y z
N MET A 1 58.09 -1.28 57.16
CA MET A 1 56.61 -1.35 57.06
C MET A 1 56.17 -0.35 56.00
N ASN A 2 56.12 -0.76 54.73
CA ASN A 2 55.78 0.13 53.62
C ASN A 2 54.34 -0.19 53.21
N LYS A 3 53.43 0.77 53.43
CA LYS A 3 52.01 0.65 53.13
C LYS A 3 51.80 0.93 51.65
N THR A 4 51.55 -0.11 50.86
CA THR A 4 51.05 -0.01 49.50
C THR A 4 49.54 0.21 49.58
N THR A 5 49.06 1.45 49.44
CA THR A 5 47.63 1.73 49.37
C THR A 5 47.17 1.73 47.92
N LEU A 6 46.23 0.83 47.65
CA LEU A 6 45.61 0.45 46.39
C LEU A 6 44.76 1.60 45.81
N ILE A 7 45.00 2.00 44.55
CA ILE A 7 44.13 2.93 43.83
C ILE A 7 42.95 2.12 43.25
N ILE A 8 41.76 2.29 43.81
CA ILE A 8 40.52 1.74 43.27
C ILE A 8 40.05 2.67 42.15
N VAL A 9 40.37 2.34 40.89
CA VAL A 9 39.78 3.00 39.73
C VAL A 9 38.37 2.45 39.56
N SER A 10 37.38 3.22 40.01
CA SER A 10 35.97 2.91 39.82
C SER A 10 35.62 3.04 38.33
N PHE A 11 35.49 1.90 37.64
CA PHE A 11 35.10 1.86 36.24
C PHE A 11 33.59 2.09 36.16
N LEU A 12 33.20 3.35 35.89
CA LEU A 12 31.81 3.73 35.65
C LEU A 12 31.35 3.07 34.33
N LEU A 13 30.63 1.95 34.43
CA LEU A 13 29.97 1.30 33.29
C LEU A 13 28.83 2.20 32.80
N LEU A 14 29.10 3.03 31.80
CA LEU A 14 28.06 3.70 31.03
C LEU A 14 27.29 2.64 30.24
N SER A 15 26.18 2.16 30.79
CA SER A 15 25.18 1.38 30.06
C SER A 15 24.53 2.30 29.03
N SER A 16 25.05 2.26 27.81
CA SER A 16 24.44 2.91 26.67
C SER A 16 23.15 2.15 26.35
N ASN A 17 22.01 2.67 26.78
CA ASN A 17 20.70 2.21 26.30
C ASN A 17 20.57 2.62 24.83
N VAL A 18 21.14 1.81 23.94
CA VAL A 18 20.88 1.91 22.51
C VAL A 18 19.44 1.43 22.33
N SER A 19 18.51 2.38 22.32
CA SER A 19 17.15 2.13 21.88
C SER A 19 17.23 1.81 20.38
N MET A 20 17.35 0.52 20.04
CA MET A 20 17.10 0.09 18.67
C MET A 20 15.65 0.45 18.37
N LEU A 21 15.46 1.38 17.44
CA LEU A 21 14.17 1.58 16.79
C LEU A 21 13.80 0.24 16.16
N ASN A 22 12.90 -0.49 16.81
CA ASN A 22 12.35 -1.73 16.27
C ASN A 22 11.64 -1.38 14.97
N ALA A 23 12.31 -1.64 13.83
CA ALA A 23 11.61 -1.88 12.58
C ALA A 23 10.58 -2.95 12.91
N ALA A 24 9.31 -2.56 12.93
CA ALA A 24 8.29 -3.42 13.47
C ALA A 24 8.30 -4.73 12.69
N GLU A 25 8.30 -5.85 13.41
CA GLU A 25 8.59 -7.16 12.85
C GLU A 25 7.65 -7.46 11.66
N ARG A 26 8.22 -7.97 10.57
CA ARG A 26 7.42 -8.45 9.44
C ARG A 26 6.68 -9.72 9.88
N TRP A 27 5.52 -10.03 9.31
CA TRP A 27 4.67 -11.13 9.79
C TRP A 27 5.28 -12.51 9.54
N TYR A 28 6.34 -12.57 8.72
CA TYR A 28 7.06 -13.77 8.37
C TYR A 28 8.48 -13.76 8.94
N SER A 29 8.99 -14.96 9.20
CA SER A 29 10.38 -15.22 9.58
C SER A 29 11.29 -15.44 8.38
N ASN A 30 12.60 -15.37 8.60
CA ASN A 30 13.60 -15.73 7.58
C ASN A 30 13.46 -17.18 7.08
N GLU A 31 13.01 -18.10 7.94
CA GLU A 31 12.79 -19.49 7.52
C GLU A 31 11.61 -19.59 6.55
N GLN A 32 10.52 -18.85 6.79
CA GLN A 32 9.39 -18.79 5.86
C GLN A 32 9.79 -18.18 4.52
N ILE A 33 10.69 -17.20 4.49
CA ILE A 33 11.24 -16.64 3.24
C ILE A 33 12.02 -17.71 2.48
N LYS A 34 12.91 -18.46 3.15
CA LYS A 34 13.74 -19.51 2.52
C LYS A 34 12.89 -20.64 1.93
N GLN A 35 11.91 -21.14 2.69
CA GLN A 35 10.99 -22.17 2.19
C GLN A 35 10.10 -21.61 1.07
N GLY A 36 9.66 -20.36 1.24
CA GLY A 36 8.87 -19.63 0.27
C GLY A 36 9.57 -19.42 -1.05
N GLU A 37 10.88 -19.19 -1.05
CA GLU A 37 11.69 -19.05 -2.25
C GLU A 37 11.62 -20.30 -3.13
N ILE A 38 11.74 -21.47 -2.52
CA ILE A 38 11.69 -22.75 -3.24
C ILE A 38 10.31 -22.94 -3.88
N VAL A 39 9.23 -22.72 -3.11
CA VAL A 39 7.85 -22.83 -3.60
C VAL A 39 7.58 -21.79 -4.69
N PHE A 40 7.94 -20.52 -4.46
CA PHE A 40 7.66 -19.43 -5.38
C PHE A 40 8.41 -19.63 -6.69
N LYS A 41 9.71 -19.89 -6.67
CA LYS A 41 10.52 -20.05 -7.89
C LYS A 41 10.08 -21.22 -8.76
N SER A 42 9.68 -22.34 -8.14
CA SER A 42 9.23 -23.54 -8.85
C SER A 42 7.84 -23.40 -9.46
N ILE A 43 6.95 -22.64 -8.82
CA ILE A 43 5.53 -22.59 -9.21
C ILE A 43 5.17 -21.21 -9.76
N CYS A 44 5.30 -20.17 -8.94
CA CYS A 44 4.83 -18.82 -9.23
C CYS A 44 5.77 -18.05 -10.18
N GLY A 45 7.09 -18.23 -10.00
CA GLY A 45 8.14 -17.49 -10.68
C GLY A 45 8.30 -17.85 -12.15
N THR A 46 7.69 -18.96 -12.58
CA THR A 46 7.53 -19.31 -14.01
C THR A 46 6.76 -18.23 -14.79
N CYS A 47 5.84 -17.54 -14.11
CA CYS A 47 4.99 -16.49 -14.67
C CYS A 47 5.35 -15.11 -14.10
N HIS A 48 5.56 -15.02 -12.80
CA HIS A 48 5.81 -13.76 -12.09
C HIS A 48 7.28 -13.36 -12.00
N GLY A 49 8.19 -14.08 -12.66
CA GLY A 49 9.64 -13.86 -12.54
C GLY A 49 10.22 -14.46 -11.26
N GLN A 50 11.50 -14.83 -11.29
CA GLN A 50 12.14 -15.56 -10.21
C GLN A 50 12.31 -14.74 -8.92
N ASN A 51 12.32 -13.40 -9.04
CA ASN A 51 12.34 -12.44 -7.94
C ASN A 51 11.02 -11.68 -7.80
N ALA A 52 9.92 -12.21 -8.35
CA ALA A 52 8.61 -11.55 -8.37
C ALA A 52 8.55 -10.25 -9.20
N GLU A 53 9.49 -10.02 -10.10
CA GLU A 53 9.63 -8.82 -10.93
C GLU A 53 8.74 -8.81 -12.19
N ALA A 54 8.23 -9.98 -12.57
CA ALA A 54 7.48 -10.27 -13.80
C ALA A 54 8.14 -9.73 -15.09
N THR A 55 7.34 -9.46 -16.13
CA THR A 55 7.84 -9.00 -17.44
C THR A 55 7.73 -7.48 -17.59
N PRO A 56 8.66 -6.81 -18.31
CA PRO A 56 8.69 -5.34 -18.45
C PRO A 56 7.40 -4.70 -19.02
N ASN A 57 6.56 -5.45 -19.74
CA ASN A 57 5.36 -4.93 -20.42
C ASN A 57 4.04 -5.43 -19.80
N TRP A 58 4.02 -5.78 -18.51
CA TRP A 58 2.83 -6.32 -17.82
C TRP A 58 1.57 -5.41 -17.86
N ARG A 59 1.72 -4.14 -18.23
CA ARG A 59 0.61 -3.18 -18.40
C ARG A 59 -0.01 -3.16 -19.79
N THR A 60 0.51 -3.95 -20.72
CA THR A 60 0.03 -4.03 -22.10
C THR A 60 -0.56 -5.40 -22.34
N THR A 61 -1.76 -5.45 -22.91
CA THR A 61 -2.41 -6.73 -23.25
C THR A 61 -1.73 -7.39 -24.44
N ASP A 62 -1.74 -8.73 -24.46
CA ASP A 62 -1.34 -9.51 -25.63
C ASP A 62 -2.37 -9.43 -26.78
N ALA A 63 -2.11 -10.16 -27.87
CA ALA A 63 -2.99 -10.23 -29.04
C ALA A 63 -4.39 -10.78 -28.74
N ASN A 64 -4.57 -11.49 -27.61
CA ASN A 64 -5.84 -12.02 -27.15
C ASN A 64 -6.52 -11.10 -26.11
N GLY A 65 -5.98 -9.90 -25.88
CA GLY A 65 -6.51 -8.94 -24.92
C GLY A 65 -6.22 -9.29 -23.45
N LYS A 66 -5.30 -10.21 -23.17
CA LYS A 66 -4.97 -10.63 -21.79
C LYS A 66 -3.75 -9.87 -21.26
N TYR A 67 -3.83 -9.44 -20.01
CA TYR A 67 -2.68 -8.89 -19.30
C TYR A 67 -1.68 -10.00 -18.93
N PRO A 68 -0.37 -9.77 -19.10
CA PRO A 68 0.66 -10.63 -18.54
C PRO A 68 0.58 -10.67 -17.00
N PRO A 69 1.21 -11.67 -16.36
CA PRO A 69 1.36 -11.71 -14.91
C PRO A 69 1.98 -10.40 -14.39
N PRO A 70 1.37 -9.70 -13.41
CA PRO A 70 1.96 -8.49 -12.86
C PRO A 70 3.14 -8.80 -11.93
N PRO A 71 4.08 -7.87 -11.73
CA PRO A 71 5.09 -7.95 -10.68
C PRO A 71 4.42 -8.08 -9.30
N LEU A 72 5.00 -8.90 -8.43
CA LEU A 72 4.61 -9.04 -7.03
C LEU A 72 5.67 -8.49 -6.07
N ASP A 73 6.78 -7.95 -6.59
CA ASP A 73 7.91 -7.36 -5.84
C ASP A 73 7.62 -5.99 -5.20
N GLY A 74 6.38 -5.50 -5.31
CA GLY A 74 5.96 -4.21 -4.76
C GLY A 74 5.92 -3.07 -5.79
N SER A 75 6.43 -3.28 -7.01
CA SER A 75 6.35 -2.28 -8.09
C SER A 75 4.95 -2.15 -8.72
N ALA A 76 4.08 -3.14 -8.50
CA ALA A 76 2.68 -3.15 -8.93
C ALA A 76 1.71 -3.12 -7.72
N HIS A 77 0.46 -3.51 -7.93
CA HIS A 77 -0.64 -3.21 -7.01
C HIS A 77 -0.87 -4.28 -5.91
N ALA A 78 -0.01 -5.29 -5.79
CA ALA A 78 -0.21 -6.40 -4.84
C ALA A 78 -0.32 -5.94 -3.37
N TRP A 79 0.40 -4.87 -3.00
CA TRP A 79 0.40 -4.31 -1.65
C TRP A 79 -0.91 -3.60 -1.26
N HIS A 80 -1.86 -3.42 -2.18
CA HIS A 80 -3.20 -2.93 -1.85
C HIS A 80 -4.14 -4.02 -1.31
N HIS A 81 -3.74 -5.29 -1.39
CA HIS A 81 -4.59 -6.43 -1.03
C HIS A 81 -4.26 -6.95 0.36
N SER A 82 -5.28 -7.31 1.13
CA SER A 82 -5.09 -7.97 2.42
C SER A 82 -4.42 -9.34 2.24
N ILE A 83 -3.76 -9.84 3.29
CA ILE A 83 -3.16 -11.18 3.25
C ILE A 83 -4.18 -12.27 2.91
N ASP A 84 -5.43 -12.14 3.40
CA ASP A 84 -6.47 -13.12 3.14
C ASP A 84 -6.94 -13.09 1.68
N LEU A 85 -6.98 -11.91 1.06
CA LEU A 85 -7.26 -11.80 -0.37
C LEU A 85 -6.11 -12.36 -1.21
N LEU A 86 -4.86 -12.15 -0.80
CA LEU A 86 -3.69 -12.76 -1.46
C LEU A 86 -3.75 -14.29 -1.37
N ARG A 87 -4.00 -14.85 -0.18
CA ARG A 87 -4.19 -16.29 0.04
C ARG A 87 -5.31 -16.84 -0.83
N LYS A 88 -6.46 -16.16 -0.84
CA LYS A 88 -7.63 -16.53 -1.67
C LYS A 88 -7.26 -16.55 -3.15
N THR A 89 -6.56 -15.52 -3.63
CA THR A 89 -6.14 -15.41 -5.03
C THR A 89 -5.21 -16.54 -5.43
N VAL A 90 -4.24 -16.91 -4.58
CA VAL A 90 -3.36 -18.06 -4.85
C VAL A 90 -4.14 -19.37 -4.84
N ARG A 91 -5.02 -19.54 -3.85
CA ARG A 91 -5.82 -20.76 -3.69
C ARG A 91 -6.76 -21.01 -4.88
N GLU A 92 -7.53 -19.99 -5.25
CA GLU A 92 -8.63 -20.09 -6.23
C GLU A 92 -8.20 -19.72 -7.67
N GLY A 93 -7.05 -19.05 -7.82
CA GLY A 93 -6.58 -18.57 -9.12
C GLY A 93 -7.44 -17.44 -9.70
N GLY A 94 -7.16 -17.09 -10.95
CA GLY A 94 -7.85 -16.03 -11.69
C GLY A 94 -8.67 -16.51 -12.90
N ILE A 95 -8.59 -17.80 -13.27
CA ILE A 95 -9.23 -18.32 -14.50
C ILE A 95 -10.74 -18.09 -14.51
N GLN A 96 -11.43 -18.37 -13.40
CA GLN A 96 -12.89 -18.17 -13.30
C GLN A 96 -13.31 -16.70 -13.41
N LEU A 97 -12.37 -15.77 -13.21
CA LEU A 97 -12.56 -14.33 -13.30
C LEU A 97 -12.05 -13.76 -14.65
N GLY A 98 -11.72 -14.63 -15.62
CA GLY A 98 -11.22 -14.23 -16.94
C GLY A 98 -9.71 -14.04 -17.03
N GLY A 99 -8.98 -14.31 -15.95
CA GLY A 99 -7.51 -14.30 -15.92
C GLY A 99 -6.89 -15.59 -16.45
N SER A 100 -5.58 -15.74 -16.24
CA SER A 100 -4.81 -16.93 -16.67
C SER A 100 -4.12 -17.66 -15.51
N MET A 101 -4.14 -17.10 -14.30
CA MET A 101 -3.51 -17.72 -13.12
C MET A 101 -4.32 -18.96 -12.68
N PRO A 102 -3.73 -20.17 -12.63
CA PRO A 102 -4.43 -21.35 -12.17
C PRO A 102 -4.67 -21.33 -10.65
N ALA A 103 -5.59 -22.18 -10.20
CA ALA A 103 -5.86 -22.42 -8.79
C ALA A 103 -4.79 -23.35 -8.19
N PHE A 104 -4.28 -23.04 -7.00
CA PHE A 104 -3.26 -23.85 -6.33
C PHE A 104 -3.74 -24.59 -5.08
N GLU A 105 -5.03 -24.53 -4.72
CA GLU A 105 -5.60 -25.19 -3.53
C GLU A 105 -5.30 -26.69 -3.45
N LYS A 106 -5.24 -27.38 -4.60
CA LYS A 106 -4.98 -28.82 -4.67
C LYS A 106 -3.49 -29.17 -4.81
N VAL A 107 -2.63 -28.16 -4.93
CA VAL A 107 -1.19 -28.31 -5.21
C VAL A 107 -0.35 -27.83 -4.04
N LEU A 108 -0.80 -26.78 -3.35
CA LEU A 108 -0.11 -26.15 -2.22
C LEU A 108 -0.94 -26.25 -0.96
N SER A 109 -0.29 -26.60 0.15
CA SER A 109 -0.88 -26.44 1.48
C SER A 109 -1.03 -24.96 1.84
N ALA A 110 -1.89 -24.65 2.81
CA ALA A 110 -2.04 -23.28 3.32
C ALA A 110 -0.70 -22.69 3.81
N GLN A 111 0.15 -23.52 4.41
CA GLN A 111 1.49 -23.11 4.84
C GLN A 111 2.39 -22.76 3.66
N GLN A 112 2.36 -23.54 2.57
CA GLN A 112 3.16 -23.25 1.37
C GLN A 112 2.66 -21.98 0.65
N ILE A 113 1.34 -21.72 0.67
CA ILE A 113 0.78 -20.46 0.17
C ILE A 113 1.33 -19.28 0.98
N ASP A 114 1.32 -19.37 2.30
CA ASP A 114 1.87 -18.32 3.17
C ASP A 114 3.37 -18.12 2.93
N GLN A 115 4.13 -19.21 2.80
CA GLN A 115 5.56 -19.13 2.48
C GLN A 115 5.81 -18.45 1.12
N ALA A 116 5.05 -18.79 0.08
CA ALA A 116 5.15 -18.14 -1.22
C ALA A 116 4.82 -16.63 -1.15
N ILE A 117 3.82 -16.25 -0.33
CA ILE A 117 3.49 -14.84 -0.08
C ILE A 117 4.60 -14.13 0.67
N ALA A 118 5.14 -14.74 1.72
CA ALA A 118 6.28 -14.22 2.47
C ALA A 118 7.49 -13.96 1.55
N TYR A 119 7.75 -14.85 0.59
CA TYR A 119 8.85 -14.66 -0.36
C TYR A 119 8.69 -13.42 -1.22
N PHE A 120 7.55 -13.22 -1.91
CA PHE A 120 7.42 -12.03 -2.75
C PHE A 120 7.33 -10.75 -1.91
N GLN A 121 6.72 -10.79 -0.72
CA GLN A 121 6.69 -9.63 0.18
C GLN A 121 8.06 -9.30 0.77
N SER A 122 8.99 -10.26 0.84
CA SER A 122 10.40 -10.00 1.20
C SER A 122 11.12 -9.09 0.20
N LYS A 123 10.59 -8.95 -1.01
CA LYS A 123 11.12 -8.04 -2.03
C LYS A 123 10.60 -6.62 -1.89
N TRP A 124 9.56 -6.43 -1.08
CA TRP A 124 9.00 -5.10 -0.81
C TRP A 124 9.97 -4.30 0.05
N SER A 125 10.16 -3.03 -0.31
CA SER A 125 10.82 -2.07 0.57
C SER A 125 10.08 -1.97 1.91
N ASP A 126 10.77 -1.54 2.96
CA ASP A 126 10.14 -1.31 4.26
C ASP A 126 8.97 -0.34 4.15
N GLU A 127 9.09 0.70 3.32
CA GLU A 127 7.99 1.64 3.05
C GLU A 127 6.72 0.94 2.52
N ILE A 128 6.86 0.03 1.54
CA ILE A 128 5.71 -0.69 0.98
C ILE A 128 5.14 -1.67 2.00
N TYR A 129 5.99 -2.37 2.74
CA TYR A 129 5.56 -3.33 3.75
C TYR A 129 4.83 -2.65 4.92
N ASP A 130 5.37 -1.55 5.43
CA ASP A 130 4.73 -0.77 6.50
C ASP A 130 3.38 -0.22 6.03
N ARG A 131 3.28 0.14 4.74
CA ARG A 131 2.05 0.66 4.12
C ARG A 131 0.98 -0.41 4.08
N TRP A 132 1.36 -1.62 3.66
CA TRP A 132 0.48 -2.78 3.61
C TRP A 132 0.07 -3.26 5.01
N SER A 133 1.02 -3.29 5.96
CA SER A 133 0.78 -3.80 7.32
C SER A 133 0.00 -2.83 8.22
N GLY A 134 -0.42 -1.68 7.69
CA GLY A 134 -1.16 -0.67 8.43
C GLY A 134 -0.33 0.06 9.49
N LYS A 135 1.00 -0.09 9.45
CA LYS A 135 1.94 0.63 10.30
C LYS A 135 2.15 2.07 9.83
N PHE A 136 1.82 2.37 8.58
CA PHE A 136 1.41 3.71 8.20
C PHE A 136 -0.04 3.93 8.67
N GLU A 137 -0.26 4.93 9.52
CA GLU A 137 -1.58 5.47 9.82
C GLU A 137 -2.39 5.61 8.52
N THR A 138 -3.51 4.88 8.38
CA THR A 138 -4.62 4.94 7.40
C THR A 138 -4.50 5.79 6.10
N THR A 139 -3.33 5.93 5.49
CA THR A 139 -3.09 6.95 4.45
C THR A 139 -2.19 6.45 3.34
N THR A 140 -2.59 5.33 2.73
CA THR A 140 -1.90 4.78 1.55
C THR A 140 -2.47 5.31 0.23
N LEU A 141 -3.57 6.05 0.34
CA LEU A 141 -3.83 7.26 -0.45
C LEU A 141 -3.67 8.42 0.54
N PRO A 142 -3.13 9.58 0.16
CA PRO A 142 -3.15 10.75 1.03
C PRO A 142 -4.51 10.83 1.69
N SER A 143 -4.54 10.90 3.02
CA SER A 143 -5.78 11.25 3.67
C SER A 143 -6.18 12.55 3.01
N LEU A 144 -7.47 12.75 2.90
CA LEU A 144 -7.91 14.02 2.41
C LEU A 144 -7.47 15.13 3.41
N ASP A 145 -7.15 14.78 4.66
CA ASP A 145 -6.45 15.64 5.63
C ASP A 145 -5.09 16.17 5.12
N ASP A 146 -4.43 15.46 4.20
CA ASP A 146 -3.21 15.91 3.52
C ASP A 146 -3.46 16.95 2.43
N ILE A 147 -4.71 17.21 2.00
CA ILE A 147 -5.02 18.31 1.06
C ILE A 147 -4.61 19.67 1.62
N SER A 148 -4.72 19.83 2.94
CA SER A 148 -4.23 21.02 3.64
C SER A 148 -2.71 21.20 3.48
N LYS A 149 -1.96 20.09 3.41
CA LYS A 149 -0.50 20.03 3.21
C LYS A 149 -0.11 20.09 1.73
N ILE A 150 -0.92 19.55 0.82
CA ILE A 150 -0.71 19.61 -0.65
C ILE A 150 -0.60 21.06 -1.15
N ASN A 151 -1.30 22.01 -0.51
CA ASN A 151 -1.18 23.44 -0.83
C ASN A 151 0.21 24.04 -0.52
N LYS A 152 1.06 23.35 0.25
CA LYS A 152 2.39 23.84 0.67
C LYS A 152 3.55 23.20 -0.09
N THR A 153 3.31 22.20 -0.95
CA THR A 153 4.40 21.46 -1.62
C THR A 153 4.12 21.29 -3.12
N PRO A 154 4.87 21.94 -4.02
CA PRO A 154 4.57 22.01 -5.46
C PRO A 154 4.64 20.70 -6.26
N LYS A 155 4.95 19.54 -5.64
CA LYS A 155 5.30 18.29 -6.34
C LYS A 155 4.58 17.03 -5.82
N VAL A 156 3.42 17.15 -5.18
CA VAL A 156 2.58 15.98 -4.86
C VAL A 156 1.36 15.98 -5.79
N PRO A 157 1.01 14.87 -6.47
CA PRO A 157 0.13 14.96 -7.62
C PRO A 157 -1.31 15.18 -7.15
N SER A 158 -1.82 16.36 -7.52
CA SER A 158 -3.03 17.01 -7.02
C SER A 158 -4.21 16.06 -6.86
N LEU A 159 -4.99 16.30 -5.81
CA LEU A 159 -6.24 15.64 -5.41
C LEU A 159 -7.06 14.96 -6.54
N THR A 160 -7.17 15.56 -7.73
CA THR A 160 -7.78 14.95 -8.93
C THR A 160 -7.25 13.55 -9.24
N ARG A 161 -5.94 13.30 -9.16
CA ARG A 161 -5.34 11.98 -9.41
C ARG A 161 -5.77 10.96 -8.36
N LEU A 162 -5.82 11.35 -7.10
CA LEU A 162 -6.23 10.47 -6.00
C LEU A 162 -7.70 10.07 -6.12
N LEU A 163 -8.54 11.04 -6.49
CA LEU A 163 -9.95 10.77 -6.72
C LEU A 163 -10.16 9.86 -7.94
N LYS A 164 -9.34 9.98 -9.00
CA LYS A 164 -9.38 9.03 -10.13
C LYS A 164 -9.02 7.61 -9.71
N GLN A 165 -8.05 7.44 -8.80
CA GLN A 165 -7.70 6.14 -8.26
C GLN A 165 -8.84 5.52 -7.43
N ARG A 166 -9.61 6.34 -6.69
CA ARG A 166 -10.73 5.87 -5.86
C ARG A 166 -12.03 5.65 -6.63
N MET A 167 -12.37 6.57 -7.54
CA MET A 167 -13.64 6.60 -8.26
C MET A 167 -13.57 5.88 -9.62
N GLY A 168 -12.39 5.37 -9.98
CA GLY A 168 -12.12 4.68 -11.23
C GLY A 168 -11.62 5.61 -12.34
N ASN A 169 -10.69 5.12 -13.14
CA ASN A 169 -10.00 5.88 -14.20
C ASN A 169 -10.93 6.45 -15.28
N LYS A 170 -12.16 5.95 -15.39
CA LYS A 170 -13.18 6.41 -16.35
C LYS A 170 -13.96 7.65 -15.86
N ALA A 171 -13.88 8.00 -14.58
CA ALA A 171 -14.56 9.17 -14.04
C ALA A 171 -13.91 10.46 -14.57
N LYS A 172 -14.72 11.37 -15.10
CA LYS A 172 -14.30 12.72 -15.48
C LYS A 172 -14.31 13.58 -14.22
N ILE A 173 -13.12 13.82 -13.67
CA ILE A 173 -12.94 14.55 -12.41
C ILE A 173 -12.35 15.92 -12.71
N GLY A 174 -13.10 16.97 -12.37
CA GLY A 174 -12.70 18.36 -12.47
C GLY A 174 -11.68 18.77 -11.39
N MET A 175 -11.24 20.03 -11.46
CA MET A 175 -10.34 20.59 -10.46
C MET A 175 -11.13 20.91 -9.16
N PRO A 176 -10.64 20.49 -7.98
CA PRO A 176 -11.24 20.85 -6.70
C PRO A 176 -11.17 22.36 -6.45
N THR A 177 -12.26 22.91 -5.92
CA THR A 177 -12.40 24.34 -5.55
C THR A 177 -12.78 24.46 -4.08
N LYS A 178 -12.25 25.48 -3.39
CA LYS A 178 -12.62 25.73 -1.99
C LYS A 178 -14.04 26.26 -1.93
N THR A 179 -14.78 25.82 -0.91
CA THR A 179 -16.06 26.45 -0.55
C THR A 179 -15.85 27.47 0.57
N GLU A 180 -16.92 28.18 0.93
CA GLU A 180 -16.94 29.04 2.11
C GLU A 180 -16.81 28.28 3.44
N LEU A 181 -17.15 26.99 3.45
CA LEU A 181 -17.07 26.13 4.62
C LEU A 181 -15.64 25.58 4.80
N GLN A 182 -15.08 25.75 6.00
CA GLN A 182 -13.75 25.25 6.33
C GLN A 182 -13.70 23.72 6.19
N GLY A 183 -12.71 23.22 5.44
CA GLY A 183 -12.52 21.78 5.23
C GLY A 183 -13.49 21.14 4.23
N VAL A 184 -14.35 21.93 3.58
CA VAL A 184 -15.26 21.47 2.53
C VAL A 184 -14.80 21.96 1.16
N TRP A 185 -14.69 21.03 0.22
CA TRP A 185 -14.27 21.31 -1.15
C TRP A 185 -15.36 20.91 -2.13
N LYS A 186 -15.56 21.73 -3.17
CA LYS A 186 -16.44 21.41 -4.28
C LYS A 186 -15.64 20.83 -5.44
N ILE A 187 -16.12 19.74 -6.01
CA ILE A 187 -15.55 19.12 -7.20
C ILE A 187 -16.65 18.71 -8.18
N ASN A 188 -16.36 18.81 -9.48
CA ASN A 188 -17.24 18.27 -10.51
C ASN A 188 -16.81 16.85 -10.88
N VAL A 189 -17.73 15.89 -10.79
CA VAL A 189 -17.52 14.53 -11.26
C VAL A 189 -18.62 14.16 -12.23
N ASN A 190 -18.26 13.84 -13.48
CA ASN A 190 -19.20 13.48 -14.55
C ASN A 190 -20.33 14.51 -14.76
N GLY A 191 -20.06 15.80 -14.55
CA GLY A 191 -21.05 16.87 -14.68
C GLY A 191 -21.81 17.19 -13.39
N GLN A 192 -21.67 16.38 -12.33
CA GLN A 192 -22.36 16.57 -11.06
C GLN A 192 -21.44 17.24 -10.02
N SER A 193 -21.99 18.20 -9.27
CA SER A 193 -21.32 18.79 -8.11
C SER A 193 -21.30 17.80 -6.94
N ILE A 194 -20.11 17.59 -6.39
CA ILE A 194 -19.84 16.78 -5.21
C ILE A 194 -19.10 17.64 -4.19
N PHE A 195 -19.52 17.57 -2.93
CA PHE A 195 -18.85 18.24 -1.82
C PHE A 195 -18.07 17.22 -1.00
N LEU A 196 -16.77 17.44 -0.89
CA LEU A 196 -15.84 16.61 -0.13
C LEU A 196 -15.78 17.13 1.31
N LEU A 197 -16.03 16.27 2.29
CA LEU A 197 -16.08 16.58 3.73
C LEU A 197 -15.06 15.76 4.51
N ASN A 198 -14.72 16.21 5.71
CA ASN A 198 -13.63 15.64 6.53
C ASN A 198 -12.37 15.54 5.69
N ASN A 199 -12.07 16.69 5.11
CA ASN A 199 -11.16 16.96 4.02
C ASN A 199 -11.44 16.20 2.72
N GLY A 200 -12.29 15.17 2.72
CA GLY A 200 -12.81 14.45 1.56
C GLY A 200 -13.01 12.96 1.83
N LYS A 201 -12.75 12.49 3.06
CA LYS A 201 -13.07 11.14 3.52
C LYS A 201 -14.54 10.77 3.21
N HIS A 202 -15.42 11.77 3.21
CA HIS A 202 -16.82 11.62 2.84
C HIS A 202 -17.18 12.57 1.70
N ALA A 203 -18.26 12.26 1.00
CA ALA A 203 -18.79 13.07 -0.08
C ALA A 203 -20.30 13.23 0.05
N MET A 204 -20.79 14.44 -0.22
CA MET A 204 -22.21 14.75 -0.35
C MET A 204 -22.52 15.16 -1.80
N LEU A 205 -23.69 14.74 -2.27
CA LEU A 205 -24.20 15.05 -3.61
C LEU A 205 -25.26 16.14 -3.52
N GLY A 206 -25.24 17.10 -4.43
CA GLY A 206 -26.29 18.14 -4.52
C GLY A 206 -25.72 19.55 -4.63
N ASN A 207 -26.44 20.51 -4.05
CA ASN A 207 -26.07 21.93 -3.98
C ASN A 207 -25.76 22.30 -2.53
N LEU A 208 -24.80 23.22 -2.33
CA LEU A 208 -24.56 23.80 -1.01
C LEU A 208 -25.38 25.10 -0.92
N VAL A 209 -26.26 25.20 0.08
CA VAL A 209 -27.12 26.37 0.28
C VAL A 209 -26.74 27.05 1.59
N ASN A 210 -26.39 28.32 1.51
CA ASN A 210 -26.19 29.16 2.67
C ASN A 210 -27.56 29.56 3.23
N LEU A 211 -27.91 29.06 4.42
CA LEU A 211 -29.26 29.26 4.99
C LEU A 211 -29.51 30.68 5.54
N GLU A 212 -28.45 31.47 5.77
CA GLU A 212 -28.56 32.85 6.22
C GLU A 212 -28.86 33.81 5.06
N THR A 213 -28.29 33.54 3.88
CA THR A 213 -28.37 34.42 2.71
C THR A 213 -29.22 33.85 1.56
N GLY A 214 -29.52 32.56 1.58
CA GLY A 214 -30.17 31.84 0.48
C GLY A 214 -29.27 31.56 -0.73
N ALA A 215 -28.00 31.97 -0.69
CA ALA A 215 -27.06 31.79 -1.80
C ALA A 215 -26.75 30.30 -2.03
N GLN A 216 -26.61 29.90 -3.30
CA GLN A 216 -26.26 28.54 -3.69
C GLN A 216 -24.84 28.50 -4.28
N GLN A 217 -24.06 27.49 -3.90
CA GLN A 217 -22.75 27.20 -4.47
C GLN A 217 -22.76 25.91 -5.27
#